data_AF-A0A0W0ZU66-F1
#
_entry.id   AF-A0A0W0ZU66-F1
#
_cell.length_a   1.000
_cell.length_b   1.000
_cell.length_c   1.000
_cell.angle_alpha   90.00
_cell.angle_beta   90.00
_cell.angle_gamma   90.00
#
_symmetry.space_group_name_H-M   'P 1'
#
loop_
_entity.id
_entity.type
_entity.pdbx_description
1 polymer ?
#
loop_
_entity_poly.entity_id
_entity_poly.type
_entity_poly.pdbx_seq_one_letter_code
_entity_poly.pdbx_strand_id
1 'polypeptide(L)'
;MSVEDFIIAVYCLVDDVMKELLKDKNLRQRGFNPALTDSEMITMELVAEYQRIDTDKGAWEYFCNHWHGLFPNLGSRANFASMQQTCGT
;
A
#
# COMPACT_ATOMS: atom_id res chain seq x y z
N MET A 1 5.54 16.42 13.25
CA MET A 1 5.35 15.86 11.90
C MET A 1 3.87 15.61 11.72
N SER A 2 3.30 15.98 10.58
CA SER A 2 1.91 15.65 10.27
C SER A 2 1.78 14.17 9.91
N VAL A 3 0.55 13.64 9.90
CA VAL A 3 0.29 12.27 9.44
C VAL A 3 0.63 12.13 7.94
N GLU A 4 0.40 13.18 7.16
CA GLU A 4 0.78 13.24 5.75
C GLU A 4 2.30 13.12 5.57
N ASP A 5 3.10 13.90 6.32
CA ASP A 5 4.57 13.81 6.29
C ASP A 5 5.04 12.40 6.66
N PHE A 6 4.39 11.78 7.64
CA PHE A 6 4.71 10.41 8.06
C PHE A 6 4.42 9.40 6.95
N ILE A 7 3.25 9.49 6.30
CA ILE A 7 2.89 8.62 5.17
C ILE A 7 3.90 8.77 4.03
N ILE A 8 4.24 10.00 3.68
CA ILE A 8 5.23 10.29 2.62
C ILE A 8 6.59 9.71 2.99
N ALA A 9 7.05 9.91 4.24
CA ALA A 9 8.32 9.38 4.70
C ALA A 9 8.37 7.84 4.65
N VAL A 10 7.29 7.16 5.06
CA VAL A 10 7.18 5.70 4.97
C VAL A 10 7.20 5.27 3.51
N TYR A 11 6.44 5.95 2.64
CA TYR A 11 6.41 5.63 1.21
C TYR A 11 7.81 5.71 0.58
N CYS A 12 8.54 6.81 0.81
CA CYS A 12 9.90 6.96 0.30
C CYS A 12 10.82 5.84 0.79
N LEU A 13 10.77 5.51 2.08
CA LEU A 13 11.58 4.43 2.64
C LEU A 13 11.25 3.07 2.02
N VAL A 14 9.96 2.74 1.90
CA VAL A 14 9.51 1.49 1.30
C VAL A 14 9.95 1.43 -0.16
N ASP A 15 9.72 2.49 -0.92
CA ASP A 15 10.03 2.53 -2.35
C ASP A 15 11.53 2.40 -2.62
N ASP A 16 12.38 3.05 -1.81
CA ASP A 16 13.83 2.93 -1.90
C ASP A 16 14.31 1.50 -1.59
N VAL A 17 13.80 0.91 -0.51
CA VAL A 17 14.12 -0.49 -0.13
C VAL A 17 13.68 -1.46 -1.22
N MET A 18 12.49 -1.26 -1.78
CA MET A 18 11.94 -2.11 -2.84
C MET A 18 12.78 -2.04 -4.11
N LYS A 19 13.21 -0.84 -4.51
CA LYS A 19 14.11 -0.64 -5.65
C LYS A 19 15.46 -1.33 -5.43
N GLU A 20 16.02 -1.21 -4.22
CA GLU A 20 17.29 -1.85 -3.86
C GLU A 20 17.19 -3.38 -3.93
N LEU A 21 16.13 -3.94 -3.36
CA LEU A 21 15.92 -5.39 -3.30
C LEU A 21 15.61 -5.99 -4.68
N LEU A 22 14.83 -5.30 -5.50
CA LEU A 22 14.30 -5.87 -6.73
C LEU A 22 15.06 -5.52 -7.99
N LYS A 23 15.93 -4.49 -7.98
CA LYS A 23 16.74 -4.08 -9.15
C LYS A 23 15.90 -4.00 -10.45
N ASP A 24 14.82 -3.23 -10.41
CA ASP A 24 13.83 -3.06 -11.50
C ASP A 24 12.97 -4.28 -11.86
N LYS A 25 12.99 -5.34 -11.03
CA LYS A 25 12.03 -6.44 -11.16
C LYS A 25 10.77 -6.13 -10.36
N ASN A 26 9.62 -6.59 -10.85
CA ASN A 26 8.39 -6.54 -10.05
C ASN A 26 8.40 -7.69 -9.04
N LEU A 27 7.93 -7.41 -7.82
CA LEU A 27 7.73 -8.41 -6.77
C LEU A 27 6.70 -9.44 -7.24
N ARG A 28 5.65 -8.94 -7.91
CA ARG A 28 4.67 -9.75 -8.63
C ARG A 28 5.12 -10.03 -10.07
N GLN A 29 5.36 -11.30 -10.39
CA GLN A 29 5.71 -11.76 -11.75
C GLN A 29 4.54 -12.40 -12.52
N ARG A 30 3.45 -12.76 -11.84
CA ARG A 30 2.19 -13.30 -12.40
C ARG A 30 1.00 -12.92 -11.52
N GLY A 31 -0.18 -12.74 -12.12
CA GLY A 31 -1.44 -12.49 -11.41
C GLY A 31 -2.23 -11.28 -11.93
N PHE A 32 -3.27 -10.90 -11.19
CA PHE A 32 -4.05 -9.67 -11.41
C PHE A 32 -3.10 -8.47 -11.41
N ASN A 33 -3.17 -7.60 -12.41
CA ASN A 33 -2.38 -6.37 -12.43
C ASN A 33 -3.11 -5.30 -11.61
N PRO A 34 -2.73 -5.08 -10.35
CA PRO A 34 -3.35 -4.06 -9.51
C PRO A 34 -3.14 -2.65 -10.07
N ALA A 35 -4.05 -1.73 -9.75
CA ALA A 35 -3.82 -0.31 -10.00
C ALA A 35 -2.79 0.30 -9.02
N LEU A 36 -2.63 -0.29 -7.83
CA LEU A 36 -1.63 0.08 -6.83
C LEU A 36 -0.34 -0.71 -7.03
N THR A 37 0.79 0.00 -6.95
CA THR A 37 2.13 -0.58 -6.90
C THR A 37 2.36 -1.36 -5.61
N ASP A 38 3.39 -2.22 -5.60
CA ASP A 38 3.79 -2.95 -4.40
C ASP A 38 4.23 -1.99 -3.28
N SER A 39 4.94 -0.91 -3.62
CA SER A 39 5.37 0.12 -2.67
C SER A 39 4.18 0.83 -2.02
N GLU A 40 3.16 1.21 -2.80
CA GLU A 40 1.94 1.84 -2.25
C GLU A 40 1.19 0.88 -1.31
N MET A 41 1.04 -0.38 -1.68
CA MET A 41 0.36 -1.38 -0.86
C MET A 41 1.07 -1.59 0.48
N ILE A 42 2.38 -1.82 0.45
CA ILE A 42 3.18 -2.03 1.67
C ILE A 42 3.14 -0.78 2.57
N THR A 43 3.18 0.41 1.97
CA THR A 43 3.04 1.68 2.70
C THR A 43 1.71 1.74 3.44
N MET A 44 0.61 1.44 2.74
CA MET A 44 -0.73 1.46 3.33
C MET A 44 -0.86 0.48 4.50
N GLU A 45 -0.36 -0.75 4.34
CA GLU A 45 -0.37 -1.76 5.41
C GLU A 45 0.43 -1.31 6.62
N LEU A 46 1.65 -0.82 6.41
CA LEU A 46 2.54 -0.41 7.51
C LEU A 46 1.97 0.78 8.30
N VAL A 47 1.38 1.74 7.60
CA VAL A 47 0.73 2.90 8.22
C VAL A 47 -0.58 2.50 8.92
N ALA A 48 -1.36 1.58 8.35
CA ALA A 48 -2.59 1.08 8.97
C ALA A 48 -2.28 0.33 10.27
N GLU A 49 -1.29 -0.57 10.25
CA GLU A 49 -0.81 -1.30 11.43
C GLU A 49 -0.28 -0.33 12.51
N TYR A 50 0.51 0.67 12.10
CA TYR A 50 1.00 1.71 13.02
C TYR A 50 -0.14 2.47 13.71
N GLN A 51 -1.26 2.67 13.02
CA GLN A 51 -2.47 3.29 13.54
C GLN A 51 -3.43 2.33 14.24
N ARG A 52 -3.07 1.04 14.38
CA ARG A 52 -3.90 -0.03 14.95
C ARG A 52 -5.22 -0.21 14.22
N ILE A 53 -5.17 -0.09 12.90
CA ILE A 53 -6.31 -0.37 12.03
C ILE A 53 -6.20 -1.83 11.60
N ASP A 54 -6.73 -2.72 12.43
CA ASP A 54 -6.50 -4.17 12.32
C ASP A 54 -7.32 -4.86 11.20
N THR A 55 -8.02 -4.09 10.36
CA THR A 55 -8.89 -4.67 9.31
C THR A 55 -8.60 -4.06 7.95
N ASP A 56 -8.56 -4.91 6.93
CA ASP A 56 -8.41 -4.52 5.52
C ASP A 56 -9.45 -3.47 5.10
N LYS A 57 -10.67 -3.64 5.61
CA LYS A 57 -11.76 -2.69 5.38
C LYS A 57 -11.43 -1.34 6.01
N GLY A 58 -11.00 -1.33 7.27
CA GLY A 58 -10.65 -0.11 7.99
C GLY A 58 -9.47 0.60 7.33
N ALA A 59 -8.46 -0.14 6.90
CA ALA A 59 -7.30 0.41 6.18
C ALA A 59 -7.76 1.06 4.88
N TRP A 60 -8.52 0.33 4.05
CA TRP A 60 -9.06 0.88 2.80
C TRP A 60 -9.93 2.13 3.02
N GLU A 61 -10.85 2.11 3.99
CA GLU A 61 -11.70 3.27 4.32
C GLU A 61 -10.86 4.47 4.81
N TYR A 62 -9.84 4.22 5.61
CA TYR A 62 -8.96 5.26 6.12
C TYR A 62 -8.24 6.00 4.99
N PHE A 63 -7.58 5.27 4.09
CA PHE A 63 -6.87 5.86 2.96
C PHE A 63 -7.81 6.46 1.91
N CYS A 64 -8.94 5.80 1.62
CA CYS A 64 -9.91 6.30 0.66
C CYS A 64 -10.53 7.64 1.12
N ASN A 65 -10.78 7.80 2.41
CA ASN A 65 -11.44 9.01 2.94
C ASN A 65 -10.46 10.16 3.22
N HIS A 66 -9.23 9.87 3.66
CA HIS A 66 -8.32 10.89 4.16
C HIS A 66 -7.12 11.15 3.24
N TRP A 67 -6.70 10.15 2.46
CA TRP A 67 -5.40 10.17 1.78
C TRP A 67 -5.48 9.74 0.31
N HIS A 68 -6.67 9.79 -0.29
CA HIS A 68 -6.85 9.42 -1.70
C HIS A 68 -5.99 10.29 -2.64
N GLY A 69 -5.69 11.55 -2.25
CA GLY A 69 -4.77 12.40 -3.00
C GLY A 69 -3.34 11.85 -3.07
N LEU A 70 -2.90 11.07 -2.08
CA LEU A 70 -1.59 10.39 -2.07
C LEU A 70 -1.62 9.07 -2.83
N PHE A 71 -2.80 8.43 -2.91
CA PHE A 71 -3.01 7.12 -3.54
C PHE A 71 -4.14 7.20 -4.58
N PRO A 72 -3.98 7.94 -5.68
CA PRO A 72 -5.05 8.18 -6.65
C PRO A 72 -5.51 6.90 -7.37
N ASN A 73 -4.65 5.87 -7.41
CA ASN A 73 -4.96 4.57 -8.00
C ASN A 73 -5.61 3.59 -7.01
N LEU A 74 -5.96 4.05 -5.79
CA LEU A 74 -6.70 3.27 -4.82
C LEU A 74 -8.09 2.90 -5.38
N GLY A 75 -8.18 1.68 -5.90
CA GLY A 75 -9.39 1.15 -6.49
C GLY A 75 -10.43 0.72 -5.45
N SER A 76 -11.38 -0.12 -5.89
CA SER A 76 -12.41 -0.65 -5.01
C SER A 76 -11.83 -1.45 -3.84
N ARG A 77 -12.57 -1.53 -2.73
CA ARG A 77 -12.24 -2.39 -1.59
C ARG A 77 -11.96 -3.84 -2.00
N ALA A 78 -12.69 -4.36 -2.99
CA ALA A 78 -12.48 -5.72 -3.49
C ALA A 78 -11.08 -5.87 -4.11
N ASN A 79 -10.64 -4.87 -4.89
CA ASN A 79 -9.28 -4.86 -5.46
C ASN A 79 -8.22 -4.83 -4.34
N PHE A 80 -8.43 -4.01 -3.31
CA PHE A 80 -7.53 -3.91 -2.16
C PHE A 80 -7.41 -5.26 -1.42
N ALA A 81 -8.55 -5.87 -1.06
CA ALA A 81 -8.58 -7.16 -0.38
C ALA A 81 -7.97 -8.31 -1.21
N SER A 82 -8.16 -8.29 -2.54
CA SER A 82 -7.53 -9.27 -3.42
C SER A 82 -6.00 -9.16 -3.44
N MET A 83 -5.43 -7.96 -3.24
CA MET A 83 -3.96 -7.81 -3.19
C MET A 83 -3.35 -8.44 -1.94
N GLN A 84 -3.97 -8.27 -0.78
CA GLN A 84 -3.48 -8.86 0.47
C GLN A 84 -3.54 -10.40 0.43
N GLN A 85 -4.59 -10.97 -0.19
CA GLN A 85 -4.73 -12.42 -0.32
C GLN A 85 -3.66 -13.05 -1.22
N THR A 86 -3.06 -12.30 -2.14
CA THR A 86 -2.04 -12.83 -3.07
C THR A 86 -0.64 -12.96 -2.43
N CYS A 87 -0.42 -12.33 -1.27
CA CYS A 87 0.83 -12.48 -0.48
C CYS A 87 0.78 -13.64 0.54
N GLY A 88 -0.34 -14.36 0.64
CA GLY A 88 -0.60 -15.36 1.69
C GLY A 88 -0.67 -16.84 1.29
N THR A 89 -0.23 -17.22 0.08
CA THR A 89 -0.16 -18.63 -0.36
C THR A 89 1.16 -18.97 -1.02
#